data_AF-A0A7V6ZKJ3-F1
#
_entry.id   AF-A0A7V6ZKJ3-F1
#
_cell.length_a   1.000
_cell.length_b   1.000
_cell.length_c   1.000
_cell.angle_alpha   90.00
_cell.angle_beta   90.00
_cell.angle_gamma   90.00
#
_symmetry.space_group_name_H-M   'P 1'
#
loop_
_entity.id
_entity.type
_entity.pdbx_description
1 polymer ?
#
loop_
_entity_poly.entity_id
_entity_poly.type
_entity_poly.pdbx_seq_one_letter_code
_entity_poly.pdbx_strand_id
1 'polypeptide(L)'
;KTGTAEKVVNGRYSNSVRFNAFIAAFPINDPKYIVLTIIDEPKAPHEGCGVTAGCNAGVMAGEIIRRSAPLLGVKPRFGLDGTALLESY
;
A
#
# COMPACT_ATOMS: atom_id res chain seq x y z
N LYS A 1 6.17 3.52 2.91
CA LYS A 1 7.29 3.55 1.93
C LYS A 1 6.94 2.62 0.78
N THR A 2 7.22 3.04 -0.45
CA THR A 2 6.94 2.29 -1.67
C THR A 2 8.24 1.84 -2.35
N GLY A 3 8.22 0.70 -3.03
CA GLY A 3 9.32 0.15 -3.81
C GLY A 3 8.81 -0.58 -5.05
N THR A 4 9.27 -0.15 -6.23
CA THR A 4 9.01 -0.80 -7.53
C THR A 4 10.36 -1.17 -8.11
N ALA A 5 10.68 -2.45 -8.16
CA ALA A 5 11.96 -2.93 -8.67
C ALA A 5 11.76 -3.72 -9.96
N GLU A 6 12.79 -3.75 -10.81
CA GLU A 6 12.89 -4.75 -11.87
C GLU A 6 13.18 -6.09 -11.22
N LYS A 7 12.42 -7.11 -11.60
CA LYS A 7 12.59 -8.45 -11.02
C LYS A 7 13.85 -9.09 -11.61
N VAL A 8 14.60 -9.81 -10.78
CA VAL A 8 15.70 -10.65 -11.24
C VAL A 8 15.11 -11.95 -11.83
N VAL A 9 15.33 -12.17 -13.12
CA VAL A 9 14.96 -13.38 -13.85
C VAL A 9 16.24 -13.98 -14.41
N ASN A 10 16.55 -15.23 -14.05
CA ASN A 10 17.77 -15.92 -14.48
C ASN A 10 19.06 -15.12 -14.23
N GLY A 11 19.16 -14.46 -13.08
CA GLY A 11 20.34 -13.69 -12.66
C GLY A 11 20.50 -12.33 -13.32
N ARG A 12 19.52 -11.85 -14.10
CA ARG A 12 19.53 -10.51 -14.72
C ARG A 12 18.24 -9.75 -14.39
N TYR A 13 18.32 -8.43 -14.28
CA TYR A 13 17.11 -7.60 -14.18
C TYR A 13 16.31 -7.70 -15.46
N SER A 14 15.00 -7.91 -15.31
CA SER A 14 14.06 -7.89 -16.43
C SER A 14 13.43 -6.51 -16.58
N ASN A 15 13.45 -5.99 -17.81
CA ASN A 15 12.79 -4.73 -18.15
C ASN A 15 11.27 -4.87 -18.27
N SER A 16 10.73 -6.11 -18.32
CA SER A 16 9.31 -6.39 -18.58
C SER A 16 8.51 -6.77 -17.35
N VAL A 17 9.16 -7.24 -16.27
CA VAL A 17 8.47 -7.65 -15.05
C VAL A 17 8.96 -6.88 -13.84
N ARG A 18 8.04 -6.60 -12.93
CA ARG A 18 8.28 -5.82 -11.72
C ARG A 18 8.10 -6.65 -10.47
N PHE A 19 8.77 -6.24 -9.41
CA PHE A 19 8.55 -6.71 -8.05
C PHE A 19 8.15 -5.51 -7.19
N ASN A 20 6.90 -5.48 -6.76
CA ASN A 20 6.36 -4.35 -6.02
C ASN A 20 6.27 -4.68 -4.55
N ALA A 21 6.76 -3.77 -3.72
CA ALA A 21 6.65 -3.84 -2.28
C ALA A 21 6.15 -2.50 -1.71
N PHE A 22 5.32 -2.58 -0.68
CA PHE A 22 4.90 -1.42 0.09
C PHE A 22 4.90 -1.76 1.57
N ILE A 23 5.45 -0.87 2.38
CA ILE A 23 5.47 -1.02 3.83
C ILE A 23 4.86 0.20 4.50
N ALA A 24 3.93 -0.02 5.42
CA ALA A 24 3.29 0.99 6.24
C ALA A 24 3.33 0.59 7.71
N ALA A 25 3.19 1.59 8.59
CA ALA A 25 2.98 1.39 10.01
C ALA A 25 1.72 2.15 10.46
N PHE A 26 0.99 1.61 11.42
CA PHE A 26 -0.22 2.25 11.96
C PHE A 26 -0.45 1.90 13.45
N PRO A 27 -1.13 2.78 14.22
CA PRO A 27 -1.41 4.17 13.90
C PRO A 27 -0.12 5.03 13.92
N ILE A 28 0.02 6.03 13.04
CA ILE A 28 1.33 6.68 12.82
C ILE A 28 1.86 7.50 14.01
N ASN A 29 0.97 7.97 14.89
CA ASN A 29 1.34 8.74 16.08
C ASN A 29 1.85 7.87 17.24
N ASP A 30 1.49 6.59 17.25
CA ASP A 30 2.01 5.59 18.20
C ASP A 30 2.02 4.21 17.51
N PRO A 31 2.99 3.96 16.60
CA PRO A 31 2.97 2.77 15.75
C PRO A 31 3.03 1.48 16.57
N LYS A 32 2.03 0.62 16.39
CA LYS A 32 1.97 -0.72 17.01
C LYS A 32 2.08 -1.84 16.00
N TYR A 33 1.74 -1.56 14.74
CA TYR A 33 1.64 -2.56 13.69
C TYR A 33 2.39 -2.11 12.44
N ILE A 34 2.91 -3.10 11.71
CA ILE A 34 3.43 -2.92 10.35
C ILE A 34 2.59 -3.74 9.38
N VAL A 35 2.44 -3.24 8.16
CA VAL A 35 1.87 -3.97 7.04
C VAL A 35 2.88 -3.93 5.91
N LEU A 36 3.39 -5.10 5.54
CA LEU A 36 4.21 -5.30 4.35
C LEU A 36 3.36 -6.03 3.32
N THR A 37 3.17 -5.38 2.17
CA THR A 37 2.50 -5.96 1.01
C THR A 37 3.48 -6.13 -0.12
N ILE A 38 3.39 -7.28 -0.79
CA ILE A 38 4.24 -7.63 -1.94
C ILE A 38 3.32 -8.10 -3.05
N ILE A 39 3.60 -7.65 -4.27
CA ILE A 39 2.96 -8.15 -5.49
C ILE A 39 4.07 -8.47 -6.49
N ASP A 40 4.20 -9.75 -6.79
CA ASP A 40 5.13 -10.25 -7.80
C ASP A 40 4.49 -10.18 -9.18
N GLU A 41 5.24 -9.69 -10.17
CA GLU A 41 4.81 -9.49 -11.57
C GLU A 41 3.44 -8.79 -11.69
N PRO A 42 3.27 -7.60 -11.10
CA PRO A 42 1.99 -6.90 -11.07
C PRO A 42 1.57 -6.45 -12.45
N LYS A 43 0.25 -6.44 -12.66
CA LYS A 43 -0.40 -5.83 -13.83
C LYS A 43 -0.98 -4.48 -13.44
N ALA A 44 -1.21 -3.63 -14.45
CA ALA A 44 -1.95 -2.39 -14.26
C ALA A 44 -3.37 -2.73 -13.75
N PRO A 45 -3.80 -2.20 -12.60
CA PRO A 45 -5.09 -2.58 -11.99
C PRO A 45 -6.30 -1.98 -12.74
N HIS A 46 -6.12 -0.83 -13.38
CA HIS A 46 -7.13 -0.15 -14.20
C HIS A 46 -6.47 0.91 -15.10
N GLU A 47 -7.25 1.49 -16.01
CA GLU A 47 -6.81 2.60 -16.86
C GLU A 47 -6.34 3.79 -16.02
N GLY A 48 -5.23 4.42 -16.41
CA GLY A 48 -4.62 5.53 -15.69
C GLY A 48 -3.67 5.12 -14.54
N CYS A 49 -3.61 3.84 -14.15
CA CYS A 49 -2.60 3.36 -13.19
C CYS A 49 -1.53 2.50 -13.87
N GLY A 50 -0.26 2.82 -13.63
CA GLY A 50 0.87 2.02 -14.08
C GLY A 50 1.08 0.74 -13.24
N VAL A 51 2.17 0.04 -13.52
CA VAL A 51 2.61 -1.16 -12.77
C VAL A 51 3.41 -0.85 -11.50
N THR A 52 3.29 0.37 -10.96
CA THR A 52 4.07 0.80 -9.79
C THR A 52 3.44 0.32 -8.48
N ALA A 53 4.26 0.20 -7.44
CA ALA A 53 3.82 -0.28 -6.14
C ALA A 53 2.80 0.66 -5.48
N GLY A 54 2.82 1.95 -5.82
CA GLY A 54 1.78 2.89 -5.36
C GLY A 54 0.39 2.54 -5.89
N CYS A 55 0.31 2.10 -7.15
CA CYS A 55 -0.95 1.73 -7.81
C CYS A 55 -1.56 0.42 -7.30
N ASN A 56 -0.76 -0.48 -6.71
CA ASN A 56 -1.23 -1.81 -6.32
C ASN A 56 -0.91 -2.16 -4.86
N ALA A 57 0.35 -2.41 -4.52
CA ALA A 57 0.76 -2.85 -3.19
C ALA A 57 0.41 -1.81 -2.10
N GLY A 58 0.50 -0.52 -2.42
CA GLY A 58 0.08 0.58 -1.55
C GLY A 58 -1.43 0.58 -1.30
N VAL A 59 -2.23 0.43 -2.35
CA VAL A 59 -3.70 0.30 -2.24
C VAL A 59 -4.06 -0.92 -1.40
N MET A 60 -3.42 -2.07 -1.67
CA MET A 60 -3.61 -3.30 -0.89
C MET A 60 -3.29 -3.09 0.60
N ALA A 61 -2.21 -2.38 0.91
CA ALA A 61 -1.86 -2.06 2.30
C ALA A 61 -2.94 -1.17 2.96
N GLY A 62 -3.43 -0.15 2.25
CA GLY A 62 -4.52 0.71 2.72
C GLY A 62 -5.80 -0.07 3.02
N GLU A 63 -6.20 -0.99 2.14
CA GLU A 63 -7.36 -1.87 2.33
C GLU A 63 -7.22 -2.79 3.54
N ILE A 64 -6.04 -3.40 3.71
CA ILE A 64 -5.74 -4.26 4.86
C ILE A 64 -5.84 -3.44 6.16
N ILE A 65 -5.20 -2.26 6.21
CA ILE A 65 -5.24 -1.38 7.39
C ILE A 65 -6.68 -0.98 7.69
N ARG A 66 -7.45 -0.53 6.69
CA ARG A 66 -8.84 -0.08 6.87
C ARG A 66 -9.74 -1.15 7.48
N ARG A 67 -9.57 -2.41 7.07
CA ARG A 67 -10.38 -3.54 7.57
C ARG A 67 -9.87 -4.11 8.90
N SER A 68 -8.56 -4.13 9.11
CA SER A 68 -7.95 -4.73 10.32
C SER A 68 -7.90 -3.77 11.50
N ALA A 69 -7.69 -2.47 11.29
CA ALA A 69 -7.52 -1.49 12.36
C ALA A 69 -8.69 -1.46 13.36
N PRO A 70 -9.97 -1.46 12.95
CA PRO A 70 -11.09 -1.49 13.89
C PRO A 70 -11.13 -2.78 14.73
N LEU A 71 -10.80 -3.93 14.12
CA LEU A 71 -10.74 -5.22 14.81
C LEU A 71 -9.62 -5.27 15.87
N LEU A 72 -8.54 -4.52 15.61
CA LEU A 72 -7.40 -4.36 16.52
C LEU A 72 -7.61 -3.23 17.55
N GLY A 73 -8.81 -2.66 17.64
CA GLY A 73 -9.15 -1.58 18.57
C GLY A 73 -8.55 -0.21 18.22
N VAL A 74 -7.97 -0.06 17.03
CA VAL A 74 -7.40 1.20 16.57
C VAL A 74 -8.52 2.10 16.05
N LYS A 75 -8.76 3.21 16.75
CA LYS A 75 -9.78 4.19 16.35
C LYS A 75 -9.23 5.12 15.26
N PRO A 76 -10.01 5.38 14.20
CA PRO A 76 -9.63 6.37 13.20
C PRO A 76 -9.61 7.78 13.82
N ARG A 77 -8.73 8.64 13.29
CA ARG A 77 -8.63 10.05 13.66
C ARG A 77 -8.86 10.90 12.42
N PHE A 78 -9.95 11.67 12.41
CA PHE A 78 -10.38 12.43 11.23
C PHE A 78 -10.04 13.93 11.27
N GLY A 79 -9.09 14.34 12.12
CA GLY A 79 -8.78 15.75 12.37
C GLY A 79 -9.80 16.42 13.29
N LEU A 80 -9.55 17.67 13.69
CA LEU A 80 -10.46 18.43 14.57
C LEU A 80 -11.76 18.83 13.86
N ASP A 81 -11.69 19.07 12.55
CA ASP A 81 -12.80 19.64 11.77
C ASP A 81 -13.49 18.61 10.85
N GLY A 82 -13.18 17.31 11.03
CA GLY A 82 -13.73 16.24 10.20
C GLY A 82 -13.33 16.32 8.72
N THR A 83 -12.34 17.13 8.36
CA THR A 83 -11.89 17.35 6.97
C THR A 83 -11.52 16.03 6.28
N ALA A 84 -10.97 15.07 7.04
CA ALA A 84 -10.62 13.75 6.51
C ALA A 84 -11.84 12.85 6.19
N LEU A 85 -13.04 13.20 6.65
CA LEU A 85 -14.28 12.51 6.25
C LEU A 85 -14.74 12.97 4.86
N LEU A 86 -14.45 14.22 4.47
CA LEU A 86 -14.86 14.78 3.17
C LEU A 86 -14.07 14.20 2.00
N GLU A 87 -12.81 13.78 2.21
CA GLU A 87 -11.99 13.12 1.19
C GLU A 87 -12.34 11.63 0.97
N SER A 88 -13.21 11.07 1.83
CA SER A 88 -13.58 9.64 1.77
C SER A 88 -14.85 9.33 0.96
N TYR A 89 -15.45 10.36 0.33
CA TYR A 89 -16.63 10.26 -0.55
C TYR A 89 -16.32 10.66 -1.98
#